data_AF-A0A4Y9XNS4-F1
#
_entry.id   AF-A0A4Y9XNS4-F1
#
_cell.length_a   1.000
_cell.length_b   1.000
_cell.length_c   1.000
_cell.angle_alpha   90.00
_cell.angle_beta   90.00
_cell.angle_gamma   90.00
#
_symmetry.space_group_name_H-M   'P 1'
#
loop_
_entity.id
_entity.type
_entity.pdbx_description
1 polymer ?
#
loop_
_entity_poly.entity_id
_entity_poly.type
_entity_poly.pdbx_seq_one_letter_code
_entity_poly.pdbx_strand_id
1 'polypeptide(L)'
;MERRFPNSVASAPVIEFLPSQLTKRDDTGPCNVSLITPECLQWLYEIPTTPASHGIELAVPGYSNEWPQEAYLKTFLERYRPDIDADTTWDLVTLDGGSDPQGSNSTSVEGNLDMQWTIGLATNVTVRLISVSNISIPTGDEFAESLIDTASYMLDLDDPPQVMSTSYGVNESQVSEKLALCVNLRLRSD
;
A
#
# COMPACT_ATOMS: atom_id res chain seq x y z
N MET A 1 -32.70 -5.39 11.26
CA MET A 1 -32.55 -3.92 11.17
C MET A 1 -31.75 -3.64 9.91
N GLU A 2 -32.42 -3.53 8.76
CA GLU A 2 -31.78 -3.30 7.47
C GLU A 2 -31.20 -1.89 7.40
N ARG A 3 -29.88 -1.78 7.20
CA ARG A 3 -29.24 -0.52 6.86
C ARG A 3 -29.20 -0.42 5.33
N ARG A 4 -30.07 0.42 4.76
CA ARG A 4 -29.97 0.86 3.36
C ARG A 4 -28.74 1.74 3.18
N PHE A 5 -28.10 1.64 2.02
CA PHE A 5 -27.17 2.66 1.55
C PHE A 5 -27.88 4.03 1.43
N PRO A 6 -27.21 5.15 1.73
CA PRO A 6 -27.81 6.48 1.63
C PRO A 6 -28.17 6.85 0.19
N ASN A 7 -29.30 7.55 0.01
CA ASN A 7 -29.74 8.11 -1.26
C ASN A 7 -28.69 9.06 -1.88
N SER A 8 -28.47 8.96 -3.19
CA SER A 8 -27.50 9.73 -3.99
C SER A 8 -27.83 11.23 -4.20
N VAL A 9 -28.71 11.82 -3.37
CA VAL A 9 -29.13 13.23 -3.50
C VAL A 9 -28.97 14.01 -2.19
N ALA A 10 -28.22 13.49 -1.23
CA ALA A 10 -27.81 14.29 -0.07
C ALA A 10 -26.68 15.24 -0.52
N SER A 11 -26.91 16.55 -0.41
CA SER A 11 -25.84 17.54 -0.59
C SER A 11 -24.67 17.18 0.33
N ALA A 12 -23.47 17.10 -0.24
CA ALA A 12 -22.26 16.85 0.52
C ALA A 12 -22.18 17.84 1.70
N PRO A 13 -21.82 17.39 2.92
CA PRO A 13 -21.57 18.31 4.01
C PRO A 13 -20.47 19.27 3.56
N VAL A 14 -20.77 20.58 3.60
CA VAL A 14 -19.75 21.60 3.40
C VAL A 14 -18.84 21.52 4.62
N ILE A 15 -17.68 20.88 4.46
CA ILE A 15 -16.59 21.01 5.40
C ILE A 15 -15.99 22.40 5.12
N GLU A 16 -16.33 23.39 5.95
CA GLU A 16 -15.50 24.59 6.04
C GLU A 16 -14.13 24.15 6.56
N PHE A 17 -13.19 23.99 5.62
CA PHE A 17 -11.77 23.97 5.95
C PHE A 17 -11.43 25.33 6.54
N LEU A 18 -11.45 25.42 7.87
CA LEU A 18 -10.63 26.41 8.55
C LEU A 18 -9.18 26.00 8.23
N PRO A 19 -8.41 26.79 7.46
CA PRO A 19 -7.01 26.48 7.29
C PRO A 19 -6.38 26.63 8.67
N SER A 20 -6.16 25.51 9.36
CA SER A 20 -5.07 25.47 10.32
C SER A 20 -3.85 25.89 9.53
N GLN A 21 -3.37 27.10 9.79
CA GLN A 21 -2.11 27.57 9.27
C GLN A 21 -1.08 26.52 9.68
N LEU A 22 -0.71 25.63 8.75
CA LEU A 22 0.47 24.79 8.88
C LEU A 22 1.64 25.76 8.86
N THR A 23 1.94 26.40 9.99
CA THR A 23 3.15 27.16 10.17
C THR A 23 4.29 26.19 10.45
N LYS A 24 4.53 25.27 9.53
CA LYS A 24 5.86 24.68 9.41
C LYS A 24 6.60 25.57 8.44
N ARG A 25 7.54 26.37 8.95
CA ARG A 25 8.42 27.21 8.12
C ARG A 25 9.08 26.30 7.09
N ASP A 26 8.70 26.47 5.83
CA ASP A 26 9.24 25.80 4.64
C ASP A 26 10.73 26.14 4.37
N ASP A 27 11.37 26.89 5.27
CA ASP A 27 12.70 27.47 5.04
C ASP A 27 13.76 27.03 6.08
N THR A 28 13.43 26.14 7.02
CA THR A 28 14.38 25.69 8.05
C THR A 28 14.44 24.17 8.28
N GLY A 29 13.73 23.38 7.47
CA GLY A 29 13.73 21.91 7.56
C GLY A 29 14.56 21.23 6.47
N PRO A 30 14.88 19.93 6.60
CA PRO A 30 15.56 19.15 5.55
C PRO A 30 14.66 18.88 4.33
N CYS A 31 13.36 19.19 4.41
CA CYS A 31 12.45 18.93 3.30
C CYS A 31 12.58 19.98 2.20
N ASN A 32 12.88 19.52 0.99
CA ASN A 32 12.65 20.26 -0.24
C ASN A 32 11.32 19.82 -0.85
N VAL A 33 10.28 20.64 -0.79
CA VAL A 33 8.94 20.27 -1.32
C VAL A 33 8.91 20.03 -2.84
N SER A 34 9.95 20.43 -3.58
CA SER A 34 10.09 20.11 -5.01
C SER A 34 10.65 18.71 -5.27
N LEU A 35 11.19 18.04 -4.25
CA LEU A 35 11.67 16.66 -4.29
C LEU A 35 11.41 15.98 -2.94
N ILE A 36 10.30 15.27 -2.84
CA ILE A 36 9.91 14.57 -1.62
C ILE A 36 10.80 13.34 -1.43
N THR A 37 11.49 13.28 -0.28
CA THR A 37 12.33 12.17 0.18
C THR A 37 11.75 11.55 1.47
N PRO A 38 12.18 10.35 1.90
CA PRO A 38 11.87 9.82 3.22
C PRO A 38 12.16 10.79 4.35
N GLU A 39 13.33 11.43 4.36
CA GLU A 39 13.70 12.45 5.36
C GLU A 39 12.73 13.65 5.34
N CYS A 40 12.32 14.09 4.15
CA CYS A 40 11.30 15.15 4.02
C CYS A 40 9.98 14.73 4.67
N LEU A 41 9.47 13.52 4.39
CA LEU A 41 8.20 13.04 4.96
C LEU A 41 8.32 12.84 6.49
N GLN A 42 9.43 12.26 6.95
CA GLN A 42 9.71 12.11 8.37
C GLN A 42 9.74 13.45 9.07
N TRP A 43 10.38 14.45 8.47
CA TRP A 43 10.35 15.79 9.00
C TRP A 43 8.95 16.37 8.97
N LEU A 44 8.27 16.42 7.81
CA LEU A 44 6.96 17.05 7.63
C LEU A 44 5.90 16.50 8.60
N TYR A 45 5.81 15.18 8.71
CA TYR A 45 4.77 14.48 9.46
C TYR A 45 5.22 13.97 10.83
N GLU A 46 6.43 14.34 11.27
CA GLU A 46 7.00 13.91 12.56
C GLU A 46 7.05 12.38 12.70
N ILE A 47 7.29 11.68 11.58
CA ILE A 47 7.45 10.22 11.58
C ILE A 47 8.74 9.89 12.33
N PRO A 48 8.70 9.06 13.39
CA PRO A 48 9.89 8.70 14.13
C PRO A 48 10.92 8.00 13.24
N THR A 49 12.18 8.42 13.36
CA THR A 49 13.33 7.72 12.75
C THR A 49 13.80 6.55 13.59
N THR A 50 13.25 6.38 14.79
CA THR A 50 13.59 5.27 15.67
C THR A 50 13.08 3.96 15.06
N PRO A 51 13.95 2.95 14.84
CA PRO A 51 13.51 1.66 14.34
C PRO A 51 12.43 1.03 15.21
N ALA A 52 11.47 0.35 14.59
CA ALA A 52 10.40 -0.34 15.30
C ALA A 52 10.97 -1.40 16.26
N SER A 53 10.36 -1.54 17.44
CA SER A 53 10.78 -2.50 18.46
C SER A 53 9.96 -3.79 18.35
N HIS A 54 10.38 -4.70 17.46
CA HIS A 54 9.92 -6.09 17.27
C HIS A 54 8.43 -6.33 16.96
N GLY A 55 8.17 -7.28 16.05
CA GLY A 55 6.86 -7.91 15.87
C GLY A 55 5.80 -7.09 15.14
N ILE A 56 6.18 -6.02 14.44
CA ILE A 56 5.28 -5.33 13.51
C ILE A 56 5.59 -5.84 12.11
N GLU A 57 4.54 -6.16 11.37
CA GLU A 57 4.61 -6.51 9.96
C GLU A 57 3.68 -5.63 9.12
N LEU A 58 4.09 -5.38 7.88
CA LEU A 58 3.36 -4.63 6.87
C LEU A 58 3.13 -5.53 5.65
N ALA A 59 1.89 -5.59 5.17
CA ALA A 59 1.57 -6.22 3.90
C ALA A 59 1.44 -5.16 2.79
N VAL A 60 2.02 -5.44 1.64
CA VAL A 60 1.90 -4.65 0.42
C VAL A 60 1.47 -5.60 -0.69
N PRO A 61 0.20 -5.61 -1.11
CA PRO A 61 -0.23 -6.43 -2.21
C PRO A 61 0.16 -5.78 -3.54
N GLY A 62 0.67 -6.60 -4.46
CA GLY A 62 1.00 -6.23 -5.82
C GLY A 62 0.13 -7.01 -6.81
N TYR A 63 -0.33 -6.32 -7.84
CA TYR A 63 -1.20 -6.87 -8.88
C TYR A 63 -0.65 -6.57 -10.26
N SER A 64 -1.33 -7.01 -11.32
CA SER A 64 -1.09 -6.52 -12.69
C SER A 64 0.33 -6.73 -13.21
N ASN A 65 1.06 -7.72 -12.69
CA ASN A 65 2.48 -7.93 -13.01
C ASN A 65 3.37 -6.72 -12.69
N GLU A 66 3.00 -5.92 -11.69
CA GLU A 66 3.74 -4.73 -11.28
C GLU A 66 4.77 -5.09 -10.20
N TRP A 67 5.89 -5.66 -10.62
CA TRP A 67 6.87 -6.22 -9.67
C TRP A 67 7.92 -5.20 -9.20
N PRO A 68 8.14 -5.08 -7.87
CA PRO A 68 9.26 -4.33 -7.33
C PRO A 68 10.60 -4.99 -7.66
N GLN A 69 11.67 -4.20 -7.64
CA GLN A 69 13.02 -4.67 -7.96
C GLN A 69 13.97 -4.43 -6.79
N GLU A 70 14.56 -5.50 -6.27
CA GLU A 70 15.48 -5.44 -5.12
C GLU A 70 16.66 -4.51 -5.41
N ALA A 71 17.19 -4.53 -6.63
CA ALA A 71 18.29 -3.66 -7.05
C ALA A 71 17.90 -2.16 -7.00
N TYR A 72 16.64 -1.82 -7.27
CA TYR A 72 16.17 -0.44 -7.22
C TYR A 72 15.87 -0.02 -5.79
N LEU A 73 15.31 -0.90 -4.97
CA LEU A 73 15.20 -0.68 -3.53
C LEU A 73 16.57 -0.42 -2.91
N LYS A 74 17.57 -1.27 -3.20
CA LYS A 74 18.94 -1.08 -2.73
C LYS A 74 19.50 0.30 -3.09
N THR A 75 19.37 0.69 -4.36
CA THR A 75 19.80 2.02 -4.83
C THR A 75 19.07 3.15 -4.10
N PHE A 76 17.77 2.98 -3.85
CA PHE A 76 16.96 3.93 -3.09
C PHE A 76 17.42 4.06 -1.64
N LEU A 77 17.69 2.94 -0.96
CA LEU A 77 18.16 2.92 0.43
C LEU A 77 19.55 3.53 0.57
N GLU A 78 20.50 3.16 -0.30
CA GLU A 78 21.85 3.77 -0.34
C GLU A 78 21.79 5.30 -0.51
N ARG A 79 20.80 5.79 -1.27
CA ARG A 79 20.65 7.21 -1.59
C ARG A 79 19.91 8.00 -0.52
N TYR A 80 18.82 7.45 0.01
CA TYR A 80 17.83 8.22 0.79
C TYR A 80 17.65 7.72 2.23
N ARG A 81 18.14 6.53 2.56
CA ARG A 81 18.12 5.94 3.92
C ARG A 81 19.47 5.26 4.24
N PRO A 82 20.60 6.00 4.19
CA PRO A 82 21.93 5.42 4.47
C PRO A 82 22.09 4.96 5.93
N ASP A 83 21.09 5.21 6.77
CA ASP A 83 20.98 4.74 8.16
C ASP A 83 20.38 3.33 8.31
N ILE A 84 19.91 2.71 7.21
CA ILE A 84 19.39 1.33 7.21
C ILE A 84 20.22 0.43 6.29
N ASP A 85 20.16 -0.88 6.51
CA ASP A 85 20.86 -1.85 5.67
C ASP A 85 20.30 -1.81 4.24
N ALA A 86 21.16 -1.54 3.26
CA ALA A 86 20.78 -1.44 1.86
C ALA A 86 20.43 -2.80 1.24
N ASP A 87 20.81 -3.91 1.88
CA ASP A 87 20.40 -5.27 1.50
C ASP A 87 19.05 -5.67 2.11
N THR A 88 18.32 -4.75 2.78
CA THR A 88 16.95 -4.99 3.24
C THR A 88 16.03 -5.26 2.04
N THR A 89 15.25 -6.33 2.13
CA THR A 89 14.26 -6.75 1.13
C THR A 89 12.89 -6.98 1.78
N TRP A 90 12.03 -7.73 1.10
CA TRP A 90 10.70 -8.13 1.55
C TRP A 90 10.55 -9.65 1.52
N ASP A 91 9.59 -10.14 2.28
CA ASP A 91 9.13 -11.52 2.19
C ASP A 91 8.10 -11.66 1.07
N LEU A 92 8.23 -12.67 0.22
CA LEU A 92 7.28 -12.94 -0.85
C LEU A 92 6.17 -13.89 -0.39
N VAL A 93 4.93 -13.46 -0.58
CA VAL A 93 3.73 -14.29 -0.54
C VAL A 93 3.11 -14.30 -1.94
N THR A 94 2.68 -15.47 -2.43
CA THR A 94 2.02 -15.58 -3.72
C THR A 94 0.59 -16.10 -3.58
N LEU A 95 -0.34 -15.46 -4.29
CA LEU A 95 -1.72 -15.91 -4.44
C LEU A 95 -1.99 -16.17 -5.92
N ASP A 96 -2.81 -17.19 -6.21
CA ASP A 96 -3.28 -17.54 -7.56
C ASP A 96 -2.18 -17.62 -8.63
N GLY A 97 -1.03 -18.18 -8.23
CA GLY A 97 0.11 -18.37 -9.11
C GLY A 97 0.96 -17.12 -9.33
N GLY A 98 0.78 -16.06 -8.53
CA GLY A 98 1.61 -14.86 -8.55
C GLY A 98 3.10 -15.14 -8.42
N SER A 99 3.91 -14.17 -8.82
CA SER A 99 5.37 -14.29 -8.90
C SER A 99 6.07 -12.96 -8.60
N ASP A 100 7.40 -12.97 -8.47
CA ASP A 100 8.20 -11.75 -8.26
C ASP A 100 9.50 -11.80 -9.10
N PRO A 101 9.39 -11.79 -10.43
CA PRO A 101 10.56 -11.83 -11.31
C PRO A 101 11.41 -10.56 -11.16
N GLN A 102 12.70 -10.76 -10.91
CA GLN A 102 13.70 -9.71 -10.87
C GLN A 102 14.36 -9.50 -12.24
N GLY A 103 14.70 -8.25 -12.56
CA GLY A 103 15.32 -7.81 -13.81
C GLY A 103 14.62 -6.63 -14.49
N SER A 104 15.31 -5.99 -15.43
CA SER A 104 14.79 -4.78 -16.11
C SER A 104 13.54 -5.00 -16.96
N ASN A 105 13.23 -6.24 -17.33
CA ASN A 105 12.07 -6.57 -18.17
C ASN A 105 10.79 -6.81 -17.36
N SER A 106 10.90 -6.87 -16.03
CA SER A 106 9.80 -7.11 -15.10
C SER A 106 9.59 -5.95 -14.12
N THR A 107 10.39 -4.89 -14.23
CA THR A 107 10.26 -3.73 -13.35
C THR A 107 8.97 -2.95 -13.59
N SER A 108 8.34 -2.50 -12.51
CA SER A 108 7.21 -1.57 -12.57
C SER A 108 7.52 -0.26 -11.86
N VAL A 109 6.77 0.81 -12.16
CA VAL A 109 6.87 2.06 -11.38
C VAL A 109 6.15 1.89 -10.05
N GLU A 110 4.94 1.32 -10.07
CA GLU A 110 4.08 1.18 -8.89
C GLU A 110 4.68 0.27 -7.82
N GLY A 111 5.02 -0.98 -8.16
CA GLY A 111 5.60 -1.92 -7.19
C GLY A 111 6.89 -1.38 -6.58
N ASN A 112 7.76 -0.76 -7.38
CA ASN A 112 8.96 -0.11 -6.84
C ASN A 112 8.63 1.05 -5.90
N LEU A 113 7.64 1.89 -6.26
CA LEU A 113 7.20 3.01 -5.42
C LEU A 113 6.69 2.49 -4.08
N ASP A 114 5.77 1.53 -4.09
CA ASP A 114 5.16 0.96 -2.90
C ASP A 114 6.21 0.38 -1.95
N MET A 115 7.13 -0.43 -2.48
CA MET A 115 8.16 -1.08 -1.65
C MET A 115 9.19 -0.07 -1.13
N GLN A 116 9.65 0.87 -1.97
CA GLN A 116 10.64 1.87 -1.57
C GLN A 116 10.11 2.78 -0.48
N TRP A 117 8.86 3.26 -0.58
CA TRP A 117 8.29 4.14 0.43
C TRP A 117 7.88 3.39 1.69
N THR A 118 7.41 2.15 1.58
CA THR A 118 7.07 1.32 2.75
C THR A 118 8.32 1.03 3.58
N ILE A 119 9.34 0.40 2.96
CA ILE A 119 10.59 0.04 3.65
C ILE A 119 11.38 1.31 4.04
N GLY A 120 11.37 2.32 3.17
CA GLY A 120 12.05 3.59 3.38
C GLY A 120 11.47 4.45 4.51
N LEU A 121 10.29 4.15 5.04
CA LEU A 121 9.70 4.84 6.19
C LEU A 121 9.57 3.92 7.41
N ALA A 122 9.12 2.68 7.23
CA ALA A 122 8.88 1.71 8.29
C ALA A 122 10.16 0.94 8.66
N THR A 123 11.07 1.63 9.34
CA THR A 123 12.40 1.07 9.68
C THR A 123 12.29 -0.10 10.66
N ASN A 124 12.96 -1.22 10.36
CA ASN A 124 12.94 -2.47 11.16
C ASN A 124 11.54 -3.08 11.31
N VAL A 125 10.71 -2.92 10.28
CA VAL A 125 9.42 -3.60 10.13
C VAL A 125 9.54 -4.62 9.01
N THR A 126 9.06 -5.85 9.25
CA THR A 126 9.02 -6.87 8.19
C THR A 126 7.95 -6.48 7.17
N VAL A 127 8.32 -6.42 5.89
CA VAL A 127 7.38 -6.13 4.81
C VAL A 127 7.15 -7.39 3.99
N ARG A 128 5.88 -7.76 3.80
CA ARG A 128 5.44 -8.86 2.94
C ARG A 128 4.88 -8.31 1.64
N LEU A 129 5.49 -8.66 0.51
CA LEU A 129 4.90 -8.48 -0.81
C LEU A 129 3.90 -9.62 -1.04
N ILE A 130 2.62 -9.29 -1.20
CA ILE A 130 1.59 -10.26 -1.59
C ILE A 130 1.39 -10.13 -3.11
N SER A 131 2.08 -10.95 -3.89
CA SER A 131 1.95 -10.95 -5.35
C SER A 131 0.76 -11.81 -5.78
N VAL A 132 -0.23 -11.18 -6.41
CA VAL A 132 -1.52 -11.80 -6.73
C VAL A 132 -1.66 -12.02 -8.22
N SER A 133 -1.81 -13.28 -8.62
CA SER A 133 -1.97 -13.69 -10.01
C SER A 133 -0.80 -13.26 -10.92
N ASN A 134 -0.83 -13.67 -12.19
CA ASN A 134 0.07 -13.15 -13.22
C ASN A 134 -0.70 -12.49 -14.38
N ILE A 135 -1.91 -11.99 -14.09
CA ILE A 135 -2.73 -11.28 -15.08
C ILE A 135 -2.24 -9.83 -15.16
N SER A 136 -1.82 -9.38 -16.35
CA SER A 136 -1.18 -8.06 -16.49
C SER A 136 -2.14 -6.86 -16.36
N ILE A 137 -3.42 -7.02 -16.71
CA ILE A 137 -4.39 -5.90 -16.70
C ILE A 137 -5.80 -6.44 -16.39
N PRO A 138 -6.05 -6.94 -15.17
CA PRO A 138 -7.39 -7.36 -14.78
C PRO A 138 -8.32 -6.13 -14.71
N THR A 139 -9.60 -6.30 -15.05
CA THR A 139 -10.59 -5.20 -14.98
C THR A 139 -11.93 -5.66 -14.43
N GLY A 140 -12.71 -4.72 -13.90
CA GLY A 140 -14.05 -5.01 -13.36
C GLY A 140 -14.03 -6.12 -12.32
N ASP A 141 -14.90 -7.12 -12.50
CA ASP A 141 -15.01 -8.27 -11.59
C ASP A 141 -13.72 -9.08 -11.46
N GLU A 142 -12.96 -9.28 -12.54
CA GLU A 142 -11.69 -10.03 -12.48
C GLU A 142 -10.67 -9.36 -11.55
N PHE A 143 -10.63 -8.03 -11.55
CA PHE A 143 -9.75 -7.32 -10.63
C PHE A 143 -10.30 -7.30 -9.21
N ALA A 144 -11.61 -7.10 -9.07
CA ALA A 144 -12.26 -7.15 -7.77
C ALA A 144 -12.11 -8.52 -7.09
N GLU A 145 -12.11 -9.63 -7.84
CA GLU A 145 -11.81 -10.97 -7.33
C GLU A 145 -10.38 -11.03 -6.76
N SER A 146 -9.37 -10.53 -7.47
CA SER A 146 -7.99 -10.45 -6.94
C SER A 146 -7.88 -9.67 -5.61
N LEU A 147 -8.62 -8.56 -5.50
CA LEU A 147 -8.69 -7.78 -4.24
C LEU A 147 -9.35 -8.59 -3.11
N ILE A 148 -10.38 -9.37 -3.44
CA ILE A 148 -11.09 -10.24 -2.49
C ILE A 148 -10.23 -11.44 -2.08
N ASP A 149 -9.42 -11.99 -2.98
CA ASP A 149 -8.49 -13.08 -2.67
C ASP A 149 -7.42 -12.61 -1.68
N THR A 150 -6.92 -11.38 -1.87
CA THR A 150 -6.01 -10.74 -0.90
C THR A 150 -6.67 -10.55 0.46
N ALA A 151 -7.89 -10.01 0.49
CA ALA A 151 -8.63 -9.80 1.73
C ALA A 151 -8.94 -11.13 2.45
N SER A 152 -9.32 -12.16 1.69
CA SER A 152 -9.61 -13.50 2.23
C SER A 152 -8.35 -14.14 2.80
N TYR A 153 -7.22 -14.05 2.08
CA TYR A 153 -5.92 -14.50 2.57
C TYR A 153 -5.57 -13.84 3.92
N MET A 154 -5.73 -12.51 4.03
CA MET A 154 -5.43 -11.80 5.28
C MET A 154 -6.36 -12.20 6.43
N LEU A 155 -7.63 -12.50 6.16
CA LEU A 155 -8.59 -12.95 7.17
C LEU A 155 -8.33 -14.38 7.65
N ASP A 156 -7.70 -15.21 6.81
CA ASP A 156 -7.40 -16.60 7.13
C ASP A 156 -6.06 -16.78 7.89
N LEU A 157 -5.29 -15.71 8.11
CA LEU A 157 -4.04 -15.75 8.87
C LEU A 157 -4.30 -15.75 10.38
N ASP A 158 -3.64 -16.66 11.11
CA ASP A 158 -3.65 -16.67 12.58
C ASP A 158 -2.99 -15.42 13.19
N ASP A 159 -1.95 -14.91 12.53
CA ASP A 159 -1.20 -13.70 12.89
C ASP A 159 -0.99 -12.83 11.64
N PRO A 160 -2.00 -12.04 11.24
CA PRO A 160 -1.91 -11.19 10.05
C PRO A 160 -1.01 -9.97 10.31
N PRO A 161 -0.31 -9.47 9.27
CA PRO A 161 0.35 -8.17 9.33
C PRO A 161 -0.60 -7.08 9.82
N GLN A 162 -0.14 -6.26 10.77
CA GLN A 162 -1.01 -5.31 11.47
C GLN A 162 -1.45 -4.14 10.58
N VAL A 163 -0.71 -3.90 9.50
CA VAL A 163 -1.05 -2.89 8.50
C VAL A 163 -0.93 -3.52 7.12
N MET A 164 -1.92 -3.28 6.26
CA MET A 164 -1.86 -3.56 4.84
C MET A 164 -2.04 -2.25 4.08
N SER A 165 -1.11 -1.92 3.19
CA SER A 165 -1.18 -0.73 2.35
C SER A 165 -1.41 -1.16 0.91
N THR A 166 -2.44 -0.62 0.27
CA THR A 166 -2.74 -0.87 -1.15
C THR A 166 -3.01 0.44 -1.87
N SER A 167 -2.39 0.63 -3.03
CA SER A 167 -2.60 1.74 -3.96
C SER A 167 -3.52 1.36 -5.13
N TYR A 168 -4.08 0.15 -5.09
CA TYR A 168 -4.85 -0.42 -6.18
C TYR A 168 -6.36 -0.29 -5.98
N GLY A 169 -7.08 -0.12 -7.09
CA GLY A 169 -8.53 -0.07 -7.08
C GLY A 169 -9.14 -0.23 -8.46
N VAL A 170 -10.43 -0.55 -8.48
CA VAL A 170 -11.26 -0.66 -9.69
C VAL A 170 -12.39 0.36 -9.64
N ASN A 171 -12.84 0.87 -10.80
CA ASN A 171 -14.03 1.70 -10.83
C ASN A 171 -15.24 0.90 -10.32
N GLU A 172 -15.94 1.42 -9.32
CA GLU A 172 -17.11 0.75 -8.71
C GLU A 172 -18.20 0.39 -9.75
N SER A 173 -18.37 1.22 -10.79
CA SER A 173 -19.33 0.98 -11.87
C SER A 173 -18.97 -0.22 -12.76
N GLN A 174 -17.74 -0.72 -12.69
CA GLN A 174 -17.27 -1.90 -13.41
C GLN A 174 -17.34 -3.18 -12.57
N VAL A 175 -17.71 -3.07 -11.29
CA VAL A 175 -17.92 -4.21 -10.40
C VAL A 175 -19.40 -4.57 -10.38
N SER A 176 -19.70 -5.85 -10.58
CA SER A 176 -21.07 -6.34 -10.52
C SER A 176 -21.65 -6.18 -9.13
N GLU A 177 -22.93 -5.83 -9.06
CA GLU A 177 -23.66 -5.70 -7.79
C GLU A 177 -23.55 -6.98 -6.95
N LYS A 178 -23.58 -8.14 -7.60
CA LYS A 178 -23.41 -9.45 -6.96
C LYS A 178 -22.08 -9.53 -6.21
N LEU A 179 -20.98 -9.15 -6.85
CA LEU A 179 -19.65 -9.21 -6.25
C LEU A 179 -19.50 -8.18 -5.12
N ALA A 180 -19.97 -6.94 -5.35
CA ALA A 180 -19.97 -5.88 -4.33
C ALA A 180 -20.76 -6.24 -3.06
N LEU A 181 -21.90 -6.94 -3.21
CA LEU A 181 -22.69 -7.44 -2.08
C LEU A 181 -22.02 -8.64 -1.41
N CYS A 182 -21.34 -9.51 -2.17
CA CYS A 182 -20.60 -10.65 -1.62
C CYS A 182 -19.53 -10.19 -0.61
N VAL A 183 -18.73 -9.18 -0.96
CA VAL A 183 -17.73 -8.57 -0.07
C VAL A 183 -18.38 -8.11 1.24
N ASN A 184 -19.49 -7.38 1.14
CA ASN A 184 -20.18 -6.82 2.30
C ASN A 184 -20.81 -7.88 3.21
N LEU A 185 -21.23 -9.03 2.67
CA LEU A 185 -21.83 -10.10 3.46
C LEU A 185 -20.78 -10.97 4.13
N ARG A 186 -19.67 -11.27 3.44
CA ARG A 186 -18.56 -12.08 3.99
C ARG A 186 -17.86 -11.38 5.16
N LEU A 187 -17.76 -10.05 5.12
CA LEU A 187 -17.21 -9.23 6.22
C LEU A 187 -18.18 -9.01 7.40
N ARG A 188 -19.44 -9.49 7.32
CA ARG A 188 -20.45 -9.32 8.38
C ARG A 188 -20.87 -10.62 9.04
N SER A 189 -20.33 -11.76 8.59
CA SER A 189 -20.65 -13.09 9.12
C SER A 189 -19.78 -13.50 10.31
N ASP A 190 -18.83 -12.65 10.72
CA ASP A 190 -18.04 -12.76 11.96
C ASP A 190 -18.51 -11.74 13.00
#